data_AF-A0A7W4F199-F1
#
_entry.id   AF-A0A7W4F199-F1
#
_cell.length_a   1.000
_cell.length_b   1.000
_cell.length_c   1.000
_cell.angle_alpha   90.00
_cell.angle_beta   90.00
_cell.angle_gamma   90.00
#
_symmetry.space_group_name_H-M   'P 1'
#
loop_
_entity.id
_entity.type
_entity.pdbx_description
1 polymer ?
#
loop_
_entity_poly.entity_id
_entity_poly.type
_entity_poly.pdbx_seq_one_letter_code
_entity_poly.pdbx_strand_id
1 'polypeptide(L)' 'MSKLVRFDPFAEMDALQRHFFNDDNWMPRQVRSVGLPTTDVYMKDNALVVEVHLPKFDEDDVNISVE' A
#
# COMPACT_ATOMS: atom_id res chain seq x y z
N MET A 1 22.12 35.11 -9.61
CA MET A 1 21.32 33.90 -9.88
C MET A 1 20.66 33.43 -8.60
N SER A 2 19.46 33.89 -8.29
CA SER A 2 18.69 33.36 -7.15
C SER A 2 17.86 32.17 -7.65
N LYS A 3 18.25 30.96 -7.25
CA LYS A 3 17.43 29.77 -7.49
C LYS A 3 16.26 29.84 -6.52
N LEU A 4 15.06 30.18 -7.01
CA LEU A 4 13.84 30.06 -6.21
C LEU A 4 13.64 28.57 -5.89
N VAL A 5 13.85 28.20 -4.63
CA VAL A 5 13.47 26.89 -4.12
C VAL A 5 11.98 26.97 -3.81
N ARG A 6 11.18 26.20 -4.54
CA ARG A 6 9.74 26.13 -4.33
C ARG A 6 9.51 25.37 -3.03
N PHE A 7 9.01 26.07 -2.01
CA PHE A 7 8.67 25.47 -0.72
C PHE A 7 7.49 24.51 -0.93
N ASP A 8 7.68 23.25 -0.54
CA ASP A 8 6.65 22.23 -0.54
C ASP A 8 6.37 21.82 0.92
N PRO A 9 5.22 22.21 1.48
CA PRO A 9 4.88 21.94 2.88
C PRO A 9 4.67 20.44 3.17
N PHE A 10 4.60 19.60 2.13
CA PHE A 10 4.41 18.16 2.28
C PHE A 10 5.67 17.35 1.95
N ALA A 11 6.80 18.00 1.67
CA ALA A 11 8.04 17.32 1.30
C ALA A 11 8.52 16.33 2.39
N GLU A 12 8.36 16.69 3.66
CA GLU A 12 8.72 15.81 4.78
C GLU A 12 7.73 14.65 4.96
N MET A 13 6.44 14.90 4.68
CA MET A 13 5.40 13.88 4.73
C MET A 13 5.57 12.86 3.59
N ASP A 14 5.94 13.34 2.39
CA ASP A 14 6.28 12.50 1.23
C ASP A 14 7.58 11.70 1.49
N ALA A 15 8.56 12.29 2.18
CA ALA A 15 9.76 11.57 2.61
C ALA A 15 9.44 10.46 3.63
N LEU A 16 8.57 10.74 4.60
CA LEU A 16 8.07 9.74 5.56
C LEU A 16 7.29 8.62 4.86
N GLN A 17 6.39 8.97 3.94
CA GLN A 17 5.64 7.99 3.15
C GLN A 17 6.59 7.08 2.35
N ARG A 18 7.65 7.64 1.76
CA ARG A 18 8.66 6.82 1.07
C ARG A 18 9.40 5.90 2.02
N HIS A 19 9.74 6.38 3.22
CA HIS A 19 10.45 5.57 4.20
C HIS A 19 9.59 4.42 4.76
N PHE A 20 8.30 4.64 5.01
CA PHE A 20 7.41 3.60 5.56
C PHE A 20 6.79 2.66 4.52
N PHE A 21 6.55 3.14 3.29
CA PHE A 21 5.80 2.37 2.28
C PHE A 21 6.61 2.03 1.03
N ASN A 22 7.88 2.45 0.95
CA ASN A 22 8.65 2.38 -0.30
C ASN A 22 10.12 1.93 -0.10
N ASP A 23 10.65 1.91 1.13
CA ASP A 23 12.01 1.42 1.45
C ASP A 23 12.09 -0.09 1.72
N ASP A 24 10.96 -0.81 1.70
CA ASP A 24 11.00 -2.26 1.76
C ASP A 24 11.14 -2.86 0.36
N ASN A 25 12.27 -3.55 0.19
CA ASN A 25 12.61 -4.58 -0.79
C ASN A 25 11.52 -5.67 -1.03
N TRP A 26 10.31 -5.50 -0.52
CA TRP A 26 9.15 -6.39 -0.67
C TRP A 26 8.36 -6.08 -1.95
N MET A 27 8.20 -4.83 -2.37
CA MET A 27 7.30 -4.53 -3.50
C MET A 27 8.03 -4.06 -4.76
N PRO A 28 8.10 -4.87 -5.84
CA PRO A 28 8.72 -4.43 -7.08
C PRO A 28 7.93 -3.27 -7.68
N ARG A 29 8.65 -2.23 -8.13
CA ARG A 29 8.14 -1.01 -8.78
C ARG A 29 7.14 -1.25 -9.94
N GLN A 30 7.04 -2.49 -10.42
CA GLN A 30 6.10 -3.01 -11.42
C GLN A 30 4.65 -3.11 -10.89
N VAL A 31 4.41 -3.23 -9.58
CA VAL A 31 3.06 -3.45 -9.02
C VAL A 31 2.23 -2.15 -8.93
N ARG A 32 2.78 -0.97 -9.27
CA ARG A 32 1.96 0.25 -9.30
C ARG A 32 0.96 0.30 -10.46
N SER A 33 1.10 -0.53 -11.50
CA SER A 33 0.12 -0.63 -12.60
C SER A 33 -0.91 -1.74 -12.41
N VAL A 34 -0.64 -2.70 -11.53
CA VAL A 34 -1.52 -3.80 -11.16
C VAL A 34 -2.06 -3.45 -9.78
N GLY A 35 -3.28 -2.90 -9.71
CA GLY A 35 -3.86 -2.30 -8.51
C GLY A 35 -3.44 -3.02 -7.22
N LEU A 36 -2.59 -2.36 -6.43
CA LEU A 36 -2.04 -2.94 -5.22
C LEU A 36 -3.20 -3.41 -4.32
N PRO A 37 -3.20 -4.68 -3.87
CA PRO A 37 -4.20 -5.13 -2.93
C PRO A 37 -4.13 -4.27 -1.69
N THR A 38 -5.29 -3.73 -1.32
CA THR A 38 -5.44 -2.98 -0.08
C THR A 38 -5.94 -3.98 0.96
N THR A 39 -5.20 -4.11 2.06
CA THR A 39 -5.53 -5.06 3.13
C THR A 39 -5.77 -4.31 4.43
N ASP A 40 -6.94 -4.51 5.02
CA ASP A 40 -7.32 -3.93 6.31
C ASP A 40 -7.52 -5.05 7.33
N VAL A 41 -6.95 -4.87 8.53
CA VAL A 41 -7.04 -5.83 9.64
C VAL A 41 -7.67 -5.14 10.83
N TYR A 42 -8.78 -5.70 11.32
CA TYR A 42 -9.49 -5.11 12.44
C TYR A 42 -10.23 -6.15 13.28
N MET A 43 -10.57 -5.76 14.50
CA MET A 43 -11.41 -6.56 15.39
C MET A 43 -12.87 -6.19 15.15
N LYS A 44 -13.72 -7.19 14.90
CA LYS A 44 -15.17 -7.02 14.84
C LYS A 44 -15.82 -8.01 15.79
N ASP A 45 -16.58 -7.48 16.74
CA ASP A 45 -17.17 -8.25 17.84
C ASP A 45 -16.08 -9.03 18.61
N ASN A 46 -15.94 -10.33 18.35
CA ASN A 46 -14.96 -11.21 18.98
C ASN A 46 -14.15 -12.03 17.96
N ALA A 47 -14.08 -11.56 16.71
CA ALA A 47 -13.33 -12.16 15.62
C ALA A 47 -12.30 -11.18 15.04
N LEU A 48 -11.14 -11.71 14.64
CA LEU A 48 -10.16 -11.00 13.83
C LEU A 48 -10.61 -11.07 12.37
N VAL A 49 -10.86 -9.91 11.77
CA VAL A 49 -11.28 -9.80 10.38
C VAL A 49 -10.10 -9.30 9.55
N VAL A 50 -9.83 -10.00 8.45
CA VAL A 50 -8.83 -9.61 7.44
C VAL A 50 -9.58 -9.40 6.13
N GLU A 51 -9.64 -8.17 5.67
CA GLU A 51 -10.27 -7.80 4.39
C GLU A 51 -9.19 -7.47 3.38
N VAL A 52 -9.31 -8.02 2.17
CA VAL A 52 -8.39 -7.75 1.06
C VAL A 52 -9.20 -7.32 -0.15
N HIS A 53 -8.89 -6.15 -0.69
CA HIS A 53 -9.50 -5.64 -1.92
C HIS A 53 -8.60 -5.97 -3.12
N LEU A 54 -9.06 -6.88 -3.98
CA LEU A 54 -8.35 -7.39 -5.17
C LEU A 54 -9.09 -6.96 -6.46
N PRO A 55 -8.85 -5.75 -6.98
CA PRO A 55 -9.49 -5.31 -8.22
C PRO A 55 -8.95 -6.10 -9.43
N LYS A 56 -9.86 -6.53 -10.32
CA LYS A 56 -9.58 -7.28 -11.55
C LYS A 56 -9.16 -8.75 -11.35
N PHE A 57 -9.52 -9.34 -10.23
CA PHE A 57 -9.43 -10.79 -10.01
C PHE A 57 -10.84 -11.38 -10.08
N ASP A 58 -10.97 -12.53 -10.72
CA ASP A 58 -12.18 -13.34 -10.66
C ASP A 58 -12.09 -14.30 -9.46
N GLU A 59 -13.23 -14.89 -9.05
CA GLU A 59 -13.28 -15.76 -7.86
C GLU A 59 -12.35 -16.98 -7.99
N ASP A 60 -12.24 -17.54 -9.19
CA ASP A 60 -11.38 -18.68 -9.51
C ASP A 60 -9.87 -18.33 -9.42
N ASP A 61 -9.51 -17.05 -9.43
CA ASP A 61 -8.13 -16.59 -9.28
C ASP A 61 -7.70 -16.50 -7.81
N VAL A 62 -8.64 -16.65 -6.86
CA VAL A 62 -8.41 -16.43 -5.43
C VAL A 62 -8.39 -17.76 -4.67
N ASN A 63 -7.29 -18.03 -3.97
CA ASN A 63 -7.17 -19.17 -3.06
C ASN A 63 -6.72 -18.70 -1.68
N ILE A 64 -7.41 -19.17 -0.63
CA ILE A 64 -7.12 -18.84 0.77
C ILE A 64 -6.64 -20.12 1.46
N SER A 65 -5.42 -20.11 1.99
CA SER A 65 -4.85 -21.19 2.79
C SER A 65 -4.39 -20.64 4.14
N VAL A 66 -4.73 -21.34 5.22
CA VAL A 66 -4.32 -21.01 6.59
C VAL A 66 -3.65 -22.27 7.17
N GLU A 67 -2.36 -22.18 7.46
CA GLU A 67 -1.58 -23.20 8.20
C GLU A 67 -1.35 -22.78 9.65
#